data_AF-A0A3D5VGA3-F1
#
_entry.id   AF-A0A3D5VGA3-F1
#
_cell.length_a   1.000
_cell.length_b   1.000
_cell.length_c   1.000
_cell.angle_alpha   90.00
_cell.angle_beta   90.00
_cell.angle_gamma   90.00
#
_symmetry.space_group_name_H-M   'P 1'
#
loop_
_entity.id
_entity.type
_entity.pdbx_description
1 polymer ?
#
loop_
_entity_poly.entity_id
_entity_poly.type
_entity_poly.pdbx_seq_one_letter_code
_entity_poly.pdbx_strand_id
1 'polypeptide(L)'
;DRYFPEYPSVFKSWEGKASLMAMKQFPTPEQVISMGVRGVLAHWKTEIKQGVGIKRAERLYTAATASIGLTEGLEAARFELAVLLEQYELYSKQEEQIMAKAMQILEHIPGTQEMLSIPGIGVLTIAGFLAEVGDLEKYDHGQQIIRLAGLNLTENSSGKRK
;
A
#
# COMPACT_ATOMS: atom_id res chain seq x y z
N ASP A 1 -3.59 -18.04 5.10
CA ASP A 1 -2.83 -19.27 4.85
C ASP A 1 -3.47 -20.48 5.52
N ARG A 2 -3.51 -20.59 6.86
CA ARG A 2 -4.06 -21.76 7.60
C ARG A 2 -5.40 -22.32 7.10
N TYR A 3 -6.36 -21.46 6.76
CA TYR A 3 -7.72 -21.84 6.37
C TYR A 3 -7.96 -21.88 4.85
N PHE A 4 -7.03 -21.34 4.06
CA PHE A 4 -7.07 -21.39 2.60
C PHE A 4 -5.65 -21.21 2.02
N PRO A 5 -4.80 -22.25 2.10
CA PRO A 5 -3.38 -22.12 1.74
C PRO A 5 -3.13 -21.79 0.27
N GLU A 6 -4.05 -22.19 -0.61
CA GLU A 6 -3.95 -22.03 -2.06
C GLU A 6 -4.33 -20.63 -2.52
N TYR A 7 -4.86 -19.78 -1.64
CA TYR A 7 -5.34 -18.44 -1.96
C TYR A 7 -4.29 -17.55 -2.67
N PRO A 8 -3.01 -17.52 -2.27
CA PRO A 8 -1.96 -16.76 -2.96
C PRO A 8 -1.68 -17.24 -4.40
N SER A 9 -2.04 -18.49 -4.74
CA SER A 9 -1.91 -18.99 -6.11
C SER A 9 -2.89 -18.31 -7.07
N VAL A 10 -3.99 -17.73 -6.55
CA VAL A 10 -5.01 -17.04 -7.32
C VAL A 10 -4.72 -15.54 -7.39
N PHE A 11 -4.29 -14.96 -6.27
CA PHE A 11 -4.01 -13.53 -6.12
C PHE A 11 -2.54 -13.28 -5.80
N LYS A 12 -1.83 -12.62 -6.71
CA LYS A 12 -0.43 -12.21 -6.50
C LYS A 12 -0.27 -11.23 -5.33
N SER A 13 -1.26 -10.37 -5.10
CA SER A 13 -1.33 -9.47 -3.95
C SER A 13 -2.71 -9.62 -3.29
N TRP A 14 -2.72 -9.75 -1.97
CA TRP A 14 -3.94 -9.86 -1.17
C TRP A 14 -4.69 -8.53 -1.08
N GLU A 15 -3.98 -7.40 -1.19
CA GLU A 15 -4.52 -6.03 -1.17
C GLU A 15 -5.24 -5.67 -2.48
N GLY A 16 -5.11 -6.49 -3.52
CA GLY A 16 -5.81 -6.27 -4.77
C GLY A 16 -7.32 -6.27 -4.56
N LYS A 17 -8.04 -5.33 -5.21
CA LYS A 17 -9.49 -5.13 -5.03
C LYS A 17 -10.33 -6.42 -5.10
N ALA A 18 -10.04 -7.30 -6.06
CA ALA A 18 -10.75 -8.59 -6.20
C ALA A 18 -10.50 -9.53 -5.01
N SER A 19 -9.29 -9.53 -4.47
CA SER A 19 -8.93 -10.32 -3.30
C SER A 19 -9.62 -9.78 -2.05
N LEU A 20 -9.59 -8.46 -1.82
CA LEU A 20 -10.31 -7.84 -0.71
C LEU A 20 -11.82 -8.15 -0.75
N MET A 21 -12.46 -8.02 -1.92
CA MET A 21 -13.86 -8.39 -2.10
C MET A 21 -14.11 -9.88 -1.78
N ALA A 22 -13.22 -10.77 -2.20
CA ALA A 22 -13.33 -12.19 -1.92
C ALA A 22 -13.21 -12.51 -0.42
N MET A 23 -12.21 -11.94 0.26
CA MET A 23 -12.02 -12.14 1.70
C MET A 23 -13.18 -11.56 2.54
N LYS A 24 -13.85 -10.51 2.06
CA LYS A 24 -15.05 -9.97 2.72
C LYS A 24 -16.27 -10.87 2.54
N GLN A 25 -16.53 -11.32 1.31
CA GLN A 25 -17.80 -11.97 0.98
C GLN A 25 -17.78 -13.50 1.13
N PHE A 26 -16.66 -14.13 0.77
CA PHE A 26 -16.48 -15.58 0.76
C PHE A 26 -15.06 -15.98 1.20
N PRO A 27 -14.67 -15.71 2.46
CA PRO A 27 -13.30 -15.93 2.95
C PRO A 27 -12.82 -17.37 2.99
N THR A 28 -13.74 -18.34 2.94
CA THR A 28 -13.42 -19.78 3.11
C THR A 28 -13.60 -20.56 1.80
N PRO A 29 -12.89 -21.69 1.63
CA PRO A 29 -13.09 -22.56 0.47
C PRO A 29 -14.56 -22.97 0.29
N GLU A 30 -15.25 -23.35 1.37
CA GLU A 30 -16.66 -23.77 1.32
C GLU A 30 -17.58 -22.65 0.81
N GLN A 31 -17.36 -21.41 1.24
CA GLN A 31 -18.14 -20.26 0.78
C GLN A 31 -17.88 -19.93 -0.69
N VAL A 32 -16.64 -20.07 -1.15
CA VAL A 32 -16.30 -19.94 -2.58
C VAL A 32 -17.05 -20.99 -3.40
N ILE A 33 -17.03 -22.24 -2.94
CA ILE A 33 -17.70 -23.36 -3.61
C ILE A 33 -19.22 -23.12 -3.64
N SER A 34 -19.81 -22.74 -2.52
CA SER A 34 -21.24 -22.44 -2.41
C SER A 34 -21.66 -21.27 -3.30
N MET A 35 -20.81 -20.25 -3.46
CA MET A 35 -21.08 -19.11 -4.33
C MET A 35 -20.96 -19.49 -5.82
N GLY A 36 -20.06 -20.42 -6.14
CA GLY A 36 -19.78 -20.87 -7.50
C GLY A 36 -19.08 -19.82 -8.35
N VAL A 37 -18.52 -20.28 -9.48
CA VAL A 37 -17.75 -19.43 -10.41
C VAL A 37 -18.54 -18.20 -10.88
N ARG A 38 -19.82 -18.38 -11.24
CA ARG A 38 -20.67 -17.29 -11.72
C ARG A 38 -21.01 -16.30 -10.62
N GLY A 39 -21.27 -16.77 -9.40
CA GLY A 39 -21.56 -15.91 -8.25
C GLY A 39 -20.34 -15.06 -7.86
N VAL A 40 -19.15 -15.68 -7.82
CA VAL A 40 -17.88 -14.98 -7.58
C VAL A 40 -17.65 -13.88 -8.62
N LEU A 41 -17.81 -14.20 -9.91
CA LEU A 41 -17.65 -13.21 -10.97
C LEU A 41 -18.68 -12.08 -10.87
N ALA A 42 -19.95 -12.42 -10.61
CA ALA A 42 -21.02 -11.44 -10.46
C ALA A 42 -20.72 -10.48 -9.30
N HIS A 43 -20.29 -11.02 -8.16
CA HIS A 43 -19.91 -10.21 -7.00
C HIS A 43 -18.77 -9.25 -7.35
N TRP A 44 -17.70 -9.71 -7.98
CA TRP A 44 -16.61 -8.81 -8.42
C TRP A 44 -17.06 -7.73 -9.39
N LYS A 45 -17.99 -8.03 -10.29
CA LYS A 45 -18.50 -7.09 -11.30
C LYS A 45 -19.33 -5.95 -10.71
N THR A 46 -19.76 -6.04 -9.45
CA THR A 46 -20.43 -4.93 -8.76
C THR A 46 -19.50 -3.72 -8.59
N GLU A 47 -18.20 -3.94 -8.42
CA GLU A 47 -17.23 -2.87 -8.15
C GLU A 47 -16.06 -2.81 -9.14
N ILE A 48 -15.81 -3.90 -9.88
CA ILE A 48 -14.66 -4.03 -10.79
C ILE A 48 -15.16 -4.12 -12.23
N LYS A 49 -15.11 -2.99 -12.94
CA LYS A 49 -15.55 -2.90 -14.35
C LYS A 49 -14.63 -3.69 -15.29
N GLN A 50 -13.31 -3.58 -15.11
CA GLN A 50 -12.28 -4.19 -15.96
C GLN A 50 -11.19 -4.88 -15.12
N GLY A 51 -10.46 -5.85 -15.70
CA GLY A 51 -9.33 -6.52 -15.04
C GLY A 51 -9.66 -7.80 -14.25
N VAL A 52 -10.95 -8.11 -14.10
CA VAL A 52 -11.42 -9.38 -13.53
C VAL A 52 -12.36 -10.08 -14.52
N GLY A 53 -12.04 -11.33 -14.82
CA GLY A 53 -12.75 -12.17 -15.78
C GLY A 53 -12.97 -13.58 -15.27
N ILE A 54 -13.79 -14.33 -16.00
CA ILE A 54 -14.25 -15.67 -15.63
C ILE A 54 -13.10 -16.61 -15.24
N LYS A 55 -11.98 -16.57 -15.97
CA LYS A 55 -10.79 -17.39 -15.71
C LYS A 55 -10.24 -17.26 -14.28
N ARG A 56 -10.32 -16.06 -13.68
CA ARG A 56 -9.87 -15.88 -12.29
C ARG A 56 -10.87 -16.46 -11.29
N ALA A 57 -12.17 -16.34 -11.58
CA ALA A 57 -13.21 -16.95 -10.74
C ALA A 57 -13.15 -18.47 -10.80
N GLU A 58 -12.89 -19.04 -11.99
CA GLU A 58 -12.64 -20.47 -12.18
C GLU A 58 -11.42 -20.92 -11.37
N ARG A 59 -10.30 -20.21 -11.47
CA ARG A 59 -9.09 -20.52 -10.67
C ARG A 59 -9.36 -20.48 -9.17
N LEU A 60 -10.11 -19.49 -8.70
CA LEU A 60 -10.47 -19.39 -7.28
C LEU A 60 -11.34 -20.58 -6.84
N TYR A 61 -12.33 -20.93 -7.66
CA TYR A 61 -13.19 -22.08 -7.39
C TYR A 61 -12.40 -23.39 -7.39
N THR A 62 -11.54 -23.61 -8.40
CA THR A 62 -10.67 -24.80 -8.45
C THR A 62 -9.75 -24.87 -7.24
N ALA A 63 -9.12 -23.76 -6.85
CA ALA A 63 -8.28 -23.69 -5.66
C ALA A 63 -9.07 -24.03 -4.39
N ALA A 64 -10.31 -23.54 -4.26
CA ALA A 64 -11.18 -23.86 -3.14
C ALA A 64 -11.56 -25.34 -3.11
N THR A 65 -11.91 -25.94 -4.25
CA THR A 65 -12.27 -27.37 -4.32
C THR A 65 -11.11 -28.31 -4.00
N ALA A 66 -9.88 -27.86 -4.23
CA ALA A 66 -8.66 -28.63 -3.95
C ALA A 66 -8.01 -28.24 -2.61
N SER A 67 -8.66 -27.39 -1.83
CA SER A 67 -8.03 -26.80 -0.65
C SER A 67 -7.84 -27.81 0.47
N ILE A 68 -6.67 -27.76 1.10
CA ILE A 68 -6.34 -28.52 2.32
C ILE A 68 -6.41 -27.66 3.59
N GLY A 69 -7.08 -26.50 3.51
CA GLY A 69 -7.22 -25.58 4.64
C GLY A 69 -7.96 -26.19 5.83
N LEU A 70 -7.68 -25.67 7.02
CA LEU A 70 -8.38 -26.08 8.24
C LEU A 70 -9.89 -25.81 8.12
N THR A 71 -10.68 -26.76 8.62
CA THR A 71 -12.15 -26.68 8.63
C THR A 71 -12.70 -26.43 10.04
N GLU A 72 -11.88 -26.66 11.06
CA GLU A 72 -12.17 -26.40 12.46
C GLU A 72 -11.95 -24.92 12.79
N GLY A 73 -12.85 -24.33 13.59
CA GLY A 73 -12.70 -22.94 14.04
C GLY A 73 -12.95 -21.89 12.94
N LEU A 74 -13.57 -22.27 11.82
CA LEU A 74 -13.87 -21.35 10.70
C LEU A 74 -14.67 -20.12 11.14
N GLU A 75 -15.58 -20.25 12.11
CA GLU A 75 -16.35 -19.12 12.61
C GLU A 75 -15.44 -18.05 13.26
N ALA A 76 -14.56 -18.47 14.17
CA ALA A 76 -13.59 -17.59 14.81
C ALA A 76 -12.62 -17.00 13.79
N ALA A 77 -12.13 -17.81 12.85
CA ALA A 77 -11.23 -17.36 11.79
C ALA A 77 -11.86 -16.31 10.88
N ARG A 78 -13.15 -16.49 10.52
CA ARG A 78 -13.90 -15.52 9.74
C ARG A 78 -14.10 -14.22 10.48
N PHE A 79 -14.42 -14.29 11.78
CA PHE A 79 -14.56 -13.11 12.60
C PHE A 79 -13.24 -12.34 12.72
N GLU A 80 -12.14 -13.04 13.02
CA GLU A 80 -10.80 -12.45 13.07
C GLU A 80 -10.43 -11.76 11.75
N LEU A 81 -10.65 -12.44 10.62
CA LEU A 81 -10.38 -11.86 9.30
C LEU A 81 -11.23 -10.60 9.03
N ALA A 82 -12.51 -10.61 9.41
CA ALA A 82 -13.38 -9.44 9.26
C ALA A 82 -12.83 -8.25 10.07
N VAL A 83 -12.44 -8.47 11.34
CA VAL A 83 -11.84 -7.43 12.19
C VAL A 83 -10.55 -6.90 11.58
N LEU A 84 -9.69 -7.77 11.04
CA LEU A 84 -8.44 -7.35 10.40
C LEU A 84 -8.68 -6.52 9.13
N LEU A 85 -9.68 -6.89 8.32
CA LEU A 85 -10.05 -6.12 7.13
C LEU A 85 -10.61 -4.74 7.49
N GLU A 86 -11.44 -4.65 8.54
CA GLU A 86 -11.94 -3.37 9.05
C GLU A 86 -10.80 -2.47 9.54
N GLN A 87 -9.85 -3.03 10.29
CA GLN A 87 -8.66 -2.29 10.74
C GLN A 87 -7.82 -1.83 9.55
N TYR A 88 -7.59 -2.70 8.57
CA TYR A 88 -6.88 -2.36 7.36
C TYR A 88 -7.54 -1.17 6.63
N GLU A 89 -8.86 -1.22 6.42
CA GLU A 89 -9.60 -0.13 5.77
C GLU A 89 -9.53 1.18 6.55
N LEU A 90 -9.61 1.11 7.87
CA LEU A 90 -9.45 2.27 8.74
C LEU A 90 -8.06 2.90 8.54
N TYR A 91 -7.00 2.08 8.59
CA TYR A 91 -5.63 2.57 8.46
C TYR A 91 -5.33 3.08 7.05
N SER A 92 -5.77 2.41 5.99
CA SER A 92 -5.62 2.91 4.61
C SER A 92 -6.30 4.26 4.42
N LYS A 93 -7.52 4.43 4.97
CA LYS A 93 -8.21 5.73 4.91
C LYS A 93 -7.47 6.81 5.70
N GLN A 94 -6.96 6.48 6.88
CA GLN A 94 -6.19 7.42 7.68
C GLN A 94 -4.88 7.81 7.00
N GLU A 95 -4.19 6.87 6.35
CA GLU A 95 -2.99 7.11 5.56
C GLU A 95 -3.28 8.10 4.42
N GLU A 96 -4.34 7.87 3.64
CA GLU A 96 -4.78 8.80 2.58
C GLU A 96 -5.07 10.20 3.13
N GLN A 97 -5.74 10.30 4.28
CA GLN A 97 -6.04 11.58 4.92
C GLN A 97 -4.79 12.32 5.41
N ILE A 98 -3.83 11.58 5.98
CA ILE A 98 -2.55 12.15 6.42
C ILE A 98 -1.78 12.66 5.22
N MET A 99 -1.70 11.89 4.13
CA MET A 99 -1.04 12.30 2.90
C MET A 99 -1.70 13.53 2.27
N ALA A 100 -3.03 13.59 2.24
CA ALA A 100 -3.76 14.77 1.76
C ALA A 100 -3.44 16.02 2.60
N LYS A 101 -3.41 15.89 3.94
CA LYS A 101 -3.02 17.00 4.82
C LYS A 101 -1.57 17.42 4.63
N ALA A 102 -0.65 16.47 4.45
CA ALA A 102 0.75 16.76 4.18
C ALA A 102 0.89 17.58 2.89
N MET A 103 0.20 17.19 1.81
CA MET A 103 0.19 17.98 0.57
C MET A 103 -0.35 19.39 0.76
N GLN A 104 -1.46 19.55 1.50
CA GLN A 104 -2.02 20.87 1.79
C GLN A 104 -1.04 21.77 2.57
N ILE A 105 -0.32 21.22 3.55
CA ILE A 105 0.70 21.97 4.28
C ILE A 105 1.84 22.38 3.34
N LEU A 106 2.31 21.45 2.51
CA LEU A 106 3.39 21.67 1.55
C LEU A 106 3.04 22.75 0.51
N GLU A 107 1.80 22.85 0.06
CA GLU A 107 1.34 23.90 -0.87
C GLU A 107 1.56 25.33 -0.32
N HIS A 108 1.61 25.49 1.00
CA HIS A 108 1.83 26.78 1.66
C HIS A 108 3.29 27.08 1.97
N ILE A 109 4.21 26.13 1.73
CA ILE A 109 5.64 26.33 1.98
C ILE A 109 6.34 26.77 0.68
N PRO A 110 7.03 27.93 0.67
CA PRO A 110 7.76 28.41 -0.50
C PRO A 110 8.78 27.39 -1.02
N GLY A 111 8.90 27.28 -2.35
CA GLY A 111 9.85 26.36 -2.99
C GLY A 111 9.36 24.91 -3.14
N THR A 112 8.22 24.55 -2.54
CA THR A 112 7.75 23.15 -2.56
C THR A 112 7.30 22.69 -3.94
N GLN A 113 6.65 23.55 -4.72
CA GLN A 113 6.21 23.20 -6.08
C GLN A 113 7.42 22.98 -7.00
N GLU A 114 8.46 23.78 -6.83
CA GLU A 114 9.73 23.66 -7.53
C GLU A 114 10.44 22.36 -7.15
N MET A 115 10.47 21.98 -5.88
CA MET A 115 11.01 20.69 -5.43
C MET A 115 10.23 19.50 -6.00
N LEU A 116 8.89 19.58 -6.02
CA LEU A 116 8.02 18.54 -6.59
C LEU A 116 8.20 18.37 -8.10
N SER A 117 8.68 19.41 -8.79
CA SER A 117 8.98 19.34 -10.23
C SER A 117 10.22 18.49 -10.55
N ILE A 118 11.05 18.18 -9.54
CA ILE A 118 12.28 17.40 -9.73
C ILE A 118 11.93 15.93 -9.97
N PRO A 119 12.33 15.35 -11.12
CA PRO A 119 12.05 13.95 -11.41
C PRO A 119 12.59 13.01 -10.33
N GLY A 120 11.72 12.15 -9.81
CA GLY A 120 12.07 11.18 -8.77
C GLY A 120 11.94 11.69 -7.33
N ILE A 121 11.57 12.95 -7.12
CA ILE A 121 11.28 13.49 -5.78
C ILE A 121 9.75 13.53 -5.58
N GLY A 122 9.27 12.82 -4.56
CA GLY A 122 7.86 12.77 -4.20
C GLY A 122 7.50 13.60 -2.97
N VAL A 123 6.20 13.76 -2.74
CA VAL A 123 5.61 14.45 -1.59
C VAL A 123 6.22 13.98 -0.27
N LEU A 124 6.32 12.66 -0.07
CA LEU A 124 6.85 12.09 1.18
C LEU A 124 8.31 12.49 1.42
N THR A 125 9.13 12.50 0.36
CA THR A 125 10.53 12.90 0.44
C THR A 125 10.67 14.37 0.81
N ILE A 126 9.86 15.24 0.21
CA ILE A 126 9.89 16.69 0.49
C ILE A 126 9.36 16.99 1.89
N ALA A 127 8.24 16.38 2.28
CA ALA A 127 7.68 16.52 3.62
C ALA A 127 8.69 16.08 4.69
N GLY A 128 9.34 14.93 4.50
CA GLY A 128 10.39 14.45 5.39
C GLY A 128 11.59 15.40 5.42
N PHE A 129 12.06 15.85 4.26
CA PHE A 129 13.15 16.81 4.17
C PHE A 129 12.85 18.11 4.92
N LEU A 130 11.71 18.76 4.64
CA LEU A 130 11.30 20.02 5.28
C LEU A 130 11.00 19.85 6.77
N ALA A 131 10.52 18.68 7.21
CA ALA A 131 10.34 18.39 8.63
C ALA A 131 11.67 18.36 9.40
N GLU A 132 12.75 17.90 8.76
CA GLU A 132 14.08 17.82 9.37
C GLU A 132 14.86 19.15 9.28
N VAL A 133 14.87 19.79 8.10
CA VAL A 133 15.66 21.04 7.90
C VAL A 133 14.92 22.28 8.41
N GLY A 134 13.60 22.19 8.54
CA GLY A 134 12.75 23.31 8.92
C GLY A 134 12.68 24.40 7.85
N ASP A 135 12.62 25.64 8.31
CA ASP A 135 12.52 26.82 7.45
C ASP A 135 13.81 27.07 6.65
N LEU A 136 13.69 27.00 5.32
CA LEU A 136 14.81 27.15 4.40
C LEU A 136 15.38 28.57 4.36
N GLU A 137 14.60 29.60 4.72
CA GLU A 137 15.07 30.99 4.76
C GLU A 137 16.14 31.22 5.84
N LYS A 138 16.29 30.29 6.78
CA LYS A 138 17.32 30.33 7.81
C LYS A 138 18.70 29.87 7.32
N TYR A 139 18.81 29.45 6.06
CA TYR A 139 20.06 28.98 5.47
C TYR A 139 20.49 29.92 4.35
N ASP A 140 21.74 30.40 4.42
CA ASP A 140 22.35 31.23 3.38
C ASP A 140 22.79 30.40 2.18
N HIS A 141 23.14 29.12 2.40
CA HIS A 141 23.66 28.25 1.35
C HIS A 141 23.31 26.78 1.63
N GLY A 142 22.95 26.03 0.58
CA GLY A 142 22.64 24.60 0.68
C GLY A 142 23.73 23.71 1.32
N GLN A 143 24.98 24.17 1.39
CA GLN A 143 26.04 23.45 2.10
C GLN A 143 25.77 23.36 3.61
N GLN A 144 25.08 24.35 4.19
CA GLN A 144 24.66 24.32 5.58
C GLN A 144 23.64 23.19 5.83
N ILE A 145 22.75 22.94 4.88
CA ILE A 145 21.79 21.82 4.91
C ILE A 145 22.52 20.48 4.78
N ILE A 146 23.48 20.37 3.85
CA ILE A 146 24.31 19.16 3.71
C ILE A 146 25.12 18.89 4.99
N ARG A 147 25.63 19.93 5.65
CA ARG A 147 26.31 19.83 6.95
C ARG A 147 25.37 19.39 8.07
N LEU A 148 24.13 19.87 8.08
CA LEU A 148 23.11 19.43 9.03
C LEU A 148 22.87 17.92 8.93
N ALA A 149 22.88 17.37 7.72
CA ALA A 149 22.79 15.93 7.47
C ALA A 149 24.06 15.13 7.88
N GLY A 150 25.06 15.78 8.50
CA GLY A 150 26.31 15.14 8.92
C GLY A 150 27.27 14.81 7.77
N LEU A 151 26.96 15.26 6.54
CA LEU A 151 27.76 14.99 5.35
C LEU A 151 28.77 16.13 5.13
N ASN A 152 29.86 16.13 5.90
CA ASN A 152 30.99 16.99 5.60
C ASN A 152 31.79 16.43 4.42
N LEU A 153 31.42 16.78 3.19
CA LEU A 153 32.30 16.62 2.03
C LEU A 153 33.39 17.70 2.10
N THR A 154 34.41 17.46 2.92
CA THR A 154 35.67 18.18 2.81
C THR A 154 36.53 17.47 1.77
N GLU A 155 36.73 18.09 0.61
CA GLU A 155 37.86 17.73 -0.24
C GLU A 155 39.14 18.05 0.54
N ASN A 156 39.80 17.01 1.03
CA ASN A 156 41.14 17.12 1.60
C ASN A 156 42.12 17.35 0.45
N SER A 157 42.19 18.57 -0.09
CA SER A 157 43.28 18.93 -1.00
C SER A 157 44.57 19.09 -0.19
N SER A 158 45.26 17.97 0.05
CA SER A 158 46.63 17.96 0.53
C SER A 158 47.63 18.40 -0.56
N GLY A 159 47.22 19.31 -1.46
CA GLY A 159 48.00 19.79 -2.59
C GLY A 159 48.29 21.28 -2.44
N LYS A 160 49.51 21.61 -2.00
CA LYS A 160 50.02 22.98 -1.90
C LYS A 160 49.82 23.75 -3.22
N ARG A 161 49.41 25.02 -3.09
CA ARG A 161 49.54 26.07 -4.11
C ARG A 161 50.86 25.95 -4.88
N LYS A 162 50.78 25.99 -6.21
CA LYS A 162 51.69 26.74 -7.08
C LYS A 162 50.89 27.35 -8.21
#